data_AF-A0A949UB04-F1
#
_entry.id   AF-A0A949UB04-F1
#
_cell.length_a   1.000
_cell.length_b   1.000
_cell.length_c   1.000
_cell.angle_alpha   90.00
_cell.angle_beta   90.00
_cell.angle_gamma   90.00
#
_symmetry.space_group_name_H-M   'P 1'
#
loop_
_entity.id
_entity.type
_entity.pdbx_description
1 polymer ?
#
loop_
_entity_poly.entity_id
_entity_poly.type
_entity_poly.pdbx_seq_one_letter_code
_entity_poly.pdbx_strand_id
1 'polypeptide(L)' 'MKVHRAVSPRERILGAADRLFYEHGIRAVGVDAVAAEADVSKRTLYKHYPSKDALVSAYLTGRLA' A
#
# COMPACT_ATOMS: atom_id res chain seq x y z
N MET A 1 -14.45 4.08 27.09
CA MET A 1 -14.08 4.90 25.91
C MET A 1 -13.41 3.99 24.89
N LYS A 2 -14.03 3.73 23.74
CA LYS A 2 -13.43 2.91 22.67
C LYS A 2 -12.55 3.84 21.83
N VAL A 3 -11.23 3.68 21.90
CA VAL A 3 -10.31 4.35 20.98
C VAL A 3 -10.59 3.78 19.59
N HIS A 4 -11.25 4.53 18.73
CA HIS A 4 -11.29 4.21 17.31
C HIS A 4 -9.88 4.39 16.77
N ARG A 5 -9.09 3.31 16.72
CA ARG A 5 -7.76 3.34 16.15
C ARG A 5 -7.90 3.60 14.66
N ALA A 6 -7.59 4.83 14.24
CA ALA A 6 -7.54 5.19 12.84
C ALA A 6 -6.53 4.28 12.11
N VAL A 7 -6.91 3.79 10.94
CA VAL A 7 -6.05 2.96 10.09
C VAL A 7 -4.81 3.76 9.73
N SER A 8 -3.63 3.22 10.04
CA SER A 8 -2.37 3.91 9.78
C SER A 8 -2.15 4.12 8.28
N PRO A 9 -1.37 5.14 7.86
CA PRO A 9 -1.00 5.31 6.46
C PRO A 9 -0.36 4.03 5.87
N ARG A 10 0.45 3.31 6.65
CA ARG A 10 1.05 2.05 6.24
C ARG A 10 0.00 0.98 5.89
N GLU A 11 -1.00 0.80 6.74
CA GLU A 11 -2.10 -0.15 6.50
C GLU A 11 -2.94 0.25 5.28
N ARG A 12 -3.24 1.55 5.11
CA ARG A 12 -3.96 2.07 3.93
C ARG A 12 -3.18 1.82 2.64
N ILE A 13 -1.88 2.09 2.64
CA ILE A 13 -1.01 1.83 1.48
C ILE A 13 -1.00 0.34 1.12
N LEU A 14 -0.86 -0.53 2.11
CA LEU A 14 -0.83 -1.98 1.86
C LEU A 14 -2.18 -2.50 1.34
N GLY A 15 -3.30 -2.01 1.88
CA GLY A 15 -4.64 -2.37 1.39
C GLY A 15 -4.91 -1.86 -0.04
N ALA A 16 -4.47 -0.64 -0.37
CA ALA A 16 -4.56 -0.11 -1.72
C ALA A 16 -3.70 -0.93 -2.71
N ALA A 17 -2.47 -1.27 -2.30
CA ALA A 17 -1.58 -2.10 -3.09
C ALA A 17 -2.15 -3.51 -3.33
N ASP A 18 -2.74 -4.14 -2.31
CA ASP A 18 -3.38 -5.45 -2.42
C ASP A 18 -4.47 -5.45 -3.49
N ARG A 19 -5.43 -4.52 -3.40
CA ARG A 19 -6.52 -4.39 -4.37
C ARG A 19 -6.02 -4.16 -5.78
N LEU A 20 -5.20 -3.12 -5.97
CA LEU A 20 -4.74 -2.73 -7.30
C LEU A 20 -3.83 -3.80 -7.94
N PHE A 21 -2.89 -4.37 -7.17
CA PHE A 21 -2.00 -5.41 -7.69
C PHE A 21 -2.75 -6.70 -8.01
N TYR A 22 -3.80 -7.04 -7.26
CA TYR A 22 -4.63 -8.19 -7.56
C TYR A 22 -5.48 -8.00 -8.82
N GLU A 23 -6.12 -6.85 -8.96
CA GLU A 23 -7.04 -6.57 -10.07
C GLU A 23 -6.33 -6.29 -11.41
N HIS A 24 -5.19 -5.59 -11.36
CA HIS A 24 -4.53 -5.08 -12.57
C HIS A 24 -3.14 -5.68 -12.80
N GLY A 25 -2.61 -6.42 -11.82
CA GLY A 25 -1.27 -6.98 -11.87
C GLY A 25 -0.18 -5.97 -11.45
N ILE A 26 0.85 -6.49 -10.77
CA ILE A 26 1.96 -5.71 -10.21
C ILE A 26 2.65 -4.81 -11.25
N ARG A 27 2.81 -5.30 -12.49
CA ARG A 27 3.52 -4.55 -13.54
C ARG A 27 2.73 -3.34 -14.05
N ALA A 28 1.40 -3.44 -14.12
CA ALA A 28 0.55 -2.37 -14.64
C ALA A 28 0.33 -1.24 -13.63
N VAL A 29 0.43 -1.53 -12.33
CA VAL A 29 0.15 -0.55 -11.27
C VAL A 29 1.40 0.26 -10.91
N GLY A 30 1.34 1.57 -11.07
CA GLY A 30 2.36 2.51 -10.61
C GLY A 30 2.21 2.88 -9.13
N VAL A 31 3.29 3.36 -8.51
CA VAL A 31 3.25 3.86 -7.12
C VAL A 31 2.32 5.07 -6.93
N ASP A 32 2.10 5.85 -7.99
CA ASP A 32 1.21 7.01 -7.95
C ASP A 32 -0.26 6.58 -7.81
N ALA A 33 -0.66 5.51 -8.49
CA ALA A 33 -2.01 4.94 -8.36
C ALA A 33 -2.25 4.43 -6.93
N VAL A 34 -1.26 3.74 -6.34
CA VAL A 34 -1.36 3.26 -4.96
C VAL A 34 -1.44 4.44 -3.98
N ALA A 35 -0.62 5.47 -4.16
CA ALA A 35 -0.63 6.64 -3.30
C ALA A 35 -1.98 7.38 -3.34
N ALA A 36 -2.56 7.52 -4.54
CA ALA A 36 -3.88 8.12 -4.73
C ALA A 36 -4.98 7.29 -4.05
N GLU A 37 -5.02 5.99 -4.30
CA GLU A 37 -6.01 5.06 -3.73
C GLU A 37 -5.93 4.98 -2.18
N ALA A 38 -4.71 5.07 -1.63
CA ALA A 38 -4.49 5.06 -0.18
C ALA A 38 -4.76 6.41 0.50
N ASP A 39 -5.06 7.47 -0.27
CA ASP A 39 -5.17 8.85 0.19
C ASP A 39 -3.91 9.30 0.97
N VAL A 40 -2.76 9.15 0.33
CA VAL A 40 -1.46 9.59 0.85
C VAL A 40 -0.62 10.28 -0.22
N SER A 41 0.32 11.12 0.21
CA SER A 41 1.32 11.65 -0.71
C SER A 41 2.31 10.56 -1.14
N LYS A 42 2.88 10.68 -2.35
CA LYS A 42 3.98 9.83 -2.82
C LYS A 42 5.18 9.81 -1.84
N ARG A 43 5.46 10.94 -1.19
CA ARG A 43 6.49 11.05 -0.13
C ARG A 43 6.14 10.19 1.08
N THR A 44 4.89 10.21 1.52
CA THR A 44 4.40 9.36 2.62
C THR A 44 4.49 7.88 2.25
N LEU A 45 4.14 7.52 1.01
CA LEU A 45 4.30 6.16 0.52
C LEU A 45 5.76 5.72 0.62
N TYR A 46 6.71 6.50 0.07
CA TYR A 46 8.12 6.15 0.11
C TYR A 46 8.73 6.15 1.52
N LYS A 47 8.18 6.92 2.46
CA LYS A 47 8.57 6.85 3.87
C LYS A 47 8.27 5.46 4.49
N HIS A 48 7.17 4.82 4.08
CA HIS A 48 6.79 3.50 4.58
C HIS A 48 7.33 2.35 3.72
N TYR A 49 7.44 2.56 2.42
CA TYR A 49 7.90 1.59 1.42
C TYR A 49 8.90 2.27 0.48
N PRO A 50 10.21 2.21 0.77
CA PRO A 50 11.24 2.98 0.06
C PRO A 50 11.35 2.73 -1.45
N SER A 51 10.76 1.64 -1.96
CA SER A 51 10.68 1.33 -3.38
C SER A 51 9.37 0.61 -3.71
N LYS A 52 9.02 0.55 -5.01
CA LYS A 52 7.90 -0.29 -5.48
C LYS A 52 8.14 -1.76 -5.12
N ASP A 53 9.38 -2.23 -5.23
CA ASP A 53 9.73 -3.61 -4.87
C ASP A 53 9.51 -3.88 -3.38
N ALA A 54 9.88 -2.94 -2.49
CA ALA A 54 9.61 -3.07 -1.06
C ALA A 54 8.10 -3.15 -0.75
N LEU A 55 7.28 -2.40 -1.48
CA LEU A 55 5.82 -2.49 -1.38
C LEU A 55 5.30 -3.84 -1.89
N VAL A 56 5.81 -4.31 -3.04
CA VAL A 56 5.45 -5.62 -3.61
C VAL A 56 5.84 -6.75 -2.68
N SER A 57 7.04 -6.72 -2.09
CA SER A 57 7.48 -7.71 -1.10
C SER A 57 6.53 -7.74 0.09
N ALA A 58 6.16 -6.57 0.64
CA ALA A 58 5.22 -6.50 1.76
C ALA A 58 3.83 -7.05 1.42
N TYR A 59 3.33 -6.75 0.22
CA TYR A 59 2.08 -7.32 -0.32
C TYR A 59 2.16 -8.85 -0.40
N LEU A 60 3.22 -9.40 -1.00
CA LEU A 60 3.40 -10.84 -1.14
C LEU A 60 3.53 -11.53 0.22
N THR A 61 4.30 -10.95 1.14
CA THR A 61 4.43 -11.47 2.51
C THR A 61 3.09 -11.50 3.23
N GLY A 62 2.28 -10.44 3.11
CA GLY A 62 0.95 -10.38 3.73
C GLY A 62 -0.04 -11.39 3.17
N ARG A 63 0.20 -11.92 1.96
CA ARG A 63 -0.69 -12.87 1.28
C ARG A 63 -0.28 -14.34 1.45
N LEU A 64 0.95 -14.58 1.92
CA LEU A 64 1.50 -15.91 2.17
C LEU A 64 1.45 -16.30 3.66
N ALA A 65 1.07 -15.36 4.53
CA ALA A 65 0.85 -15.57 5.97
C ALA A 65 -0.60 -15.95 6.25
#